data_AF-A0A382CQL8-F1
#
_entry.id   AF-A0A382CQL8-F1
#
_cell.length_a   1.000
_cell.length_b   1.000
_cell.length_c   1.000
_cell.angle_alpha   90.00
_cell.angle_beta   90.00
_cell.angle_gamma   90.00
#
_symmetry.space_group_name_H-M   'P 1'
#
loop_
_entity.id
_entity.type
_entity.pdbx_description
1 polymer ?
#
loop_
_entity_poly.entity_id
_entity_poly.type
_entity_poly.pdbx_seq_one_letter_code
_entity_poly.pdbx_strand_id
1 'polypeptide(L)' 'VPIAYVLINSDLGTDESIIKKLKDILSAEKDVKFEIQGVYGIYDIILKLTSSNTERLRSIITFKIRKIIQVQS' A
#
# COMPACT_ATOMS: atom_id res chain seq x y z
N VAL A 1 -9.09 -5.21 15.86
CA VAL A 1 -9.15 -4.62 14.50
C VAL A 1 -7.88 -5.02 13.78
N PRO A 2 -7.94 -5.81 12.69
CA PRO A 2 -6.75 -6.28 12.00
C PRO A 2 -5.96 -5.14 11.35
N ILE A 3 -4.63 -5.26 11.42
CA ILE A 3 -3.66 -4.33 10.83
C ILE A 3 -2.73 -5.14 9.93
N ALA A 4 -2.47 -4.64 8.73
CA ALA A 4 -1.50 -5.20 7.81
C ALA A 4 -0.43 -4.16 7.49
N TYR A 5 0.82 -4.59 7.50
CA TYR A 5 1.96 -3.80 7.06
C TYR A 5 2.45 -4.35 5.72
N VAL A 6 2.51 -3.48 4.73
CA VAL A 6 2.98 -3.80 3.38
C VAL A 6 4.26 -3.00 3.15
N LEU A 7 5.35 -3.72 2.93
CA LEU A 7 6.66 -3.16 2.62
C LEU A 7 6.79 -3.17 1.09
N ILE A 8 7.13 -2.03 0.52
CA ILE A 8 7.15 -1.83 -0.93
C ILE A 8 8.53 -1.34 -1.33
N ASN A 9 9.15 -2.05 -2.27
CA ASN A 9 10.27 -1.55 -3.06
C ASN A 9 9.74 -0.89 -4.33
N SER A 10 10.35 0.23 -4.69
CA SER A 10 10.04 1.00 -5.87
C SER A 10 11.26 1.10 -6.78
N ASP A 11 11.04 1.22 -8.08
CA ASP A 11 12.12 1.54 -8.99
C ASP A 11 12.58 2.98 -8.76
N LEU A 12 13.85 3.24 -9.07
CA LEU A 12 14.52 4.51 -8.81
C LEU A 12 13.73 5.69 -9.42
N GLY A 13 13.24 6.59 -8.56
CA GLY A 13 12.45 7.77 -8.94
C GLY A 13 10.95 7.53 -9.19
N THR A 14 10.42 6.36 -8.82
CA THR A 14 8.98 6.04 -8.97
C THR A 14 8.19 6.09 -7.65
N ASP A 15 8.88 6.30 -6.54
CA ASP A 15 8.38 6.33 -5.17
C ASP A 15 7.21 7.33 -4.98
N GLU A 16 7.40 8.59 -5.39
CA GLU A 16 6.33 9.61 -5.28
C GLU A 16 5.08 9.24 -6.10
N SER A 17 5.27 8.66 -7.30
CA SER A 17 4.19 8.25 -8.19
C SER A 17 3.38 7.10 -7.59
N ILE A 18 4.07 6.12 -7.01
CA ILE A 18 3.46 4.98 -6.33
C ILE A 18 2.68 5.47 -5.10
N ILE A 19 3.26 6.34 -4.28
CA ILE A 19 2.58 6.92 -3.11
C ILE A 19 1.30 7.64 -3.53
N LYS A 20 1.34 8.44 -4.60
CA LYS A 20 0.16 9.15 -5.11
C LYS A 20 -0.94 8.19 -5.57
N LYS A 21 -0.59 7.18 -6.37
CA LYS A 21 -1.55 6.15 -6.83
C LYS A 21 -2.16 5.36 -5.67
N LEU A 22 -1.35 5.00 -4.67
CA LEU A 22 -1.82 4.32 -3.47
C LEU A 22 -2.81 5.19 -2.71
N LYS A 23 -2.50 6.48 -2.50
CA LYS A 23 -3.42 7.43 -1.87
C LYS A 23 -4.74 7.54 -2.63
N ASP A 24 -4.71 7.69 -3.96
CA ASP A 24 -5.93 7.83 -4.76
C ASP A 24 -6.84 6.61 -4.65
N ILE A 25 -6.27 5.40 -4.70
CA ILE A 25 -7.02 4.15 -4.63
C ILE A 25 -7.57 3.89 -3.23
N LEU A 26 -6.76 4.14 -2.20
CA LEU A 26 -7.16 3.91 -0.81
C LEU A 26 -8.13 4.98 -0.33
N SER A 27 -8.09 6.20 -0.87
CA SER A 27 -9.07 7.25 -0.56
C SER A 27 -10.48 6.90 -1.03
N ALA A 28 -10.62 6.02 -2.04
CA ALA A 28 -11.90 5.49 -2.47
C ALA A 28 -12.47 4.39 -1.53
N GLU A 29 -11.66 3.86 -0.62
CA GLU A 29 -12.06 2.80 0.31
C GLU A 29 -12.52 3.40 1.65
N LYS A 30 -13.83 3.47 1.87
CA LYS A 30 -14.41 4.06 3.10
C LYS A 30 -14.16 3.23 4.36
N ASP A 31 -13.97 1.92 4.20
CA ASP A 31 -13.88 0.95 5.31
C ASP A 31 -12.42 0.60 5.68
N VAL A 32 -11.46 1.34 5.13
CA VAL A 32 -10.03 1.09 5.32
C VAL A 32 -9.32 2.39 5.67
N LYS A 33 -8.67 2.39 6.84
CA LYS A 33 -7.73 3.43 7.21
C LYS A 33 -6.35 3.06 6.69
N PHE A 34 -5.64 4.03 6.14
CA PHE A 34 -4.31 3.82 5.60
C PHE A 34 -3.34 4.90 6.09
N GLU A 35 -2.08 4.51 6.28
CA GLU A 35 -0.95 5.40 6.55
C GLU A 35 0.18 5.00 5.60
N ILE A 36 0.75 5.98 4.89
CA ILE A 36 1.82 5.76 3.92
C ILE A 36 3.00 6.63 4.33
N GLN A 37 4.18 6.03 4.42
CA GLN A 37 5.44 6.72 4.70
C GLN A 37 6.53 6.22 3.76
N GLY A 38 7.25 7.17 3.16
CA GLY A 38 8.54 6.88 2.55
C GLY A 38 9.59 6.66 3.64
N VAL A 39 10.43 5.64 3.50
CA VAL A 39 11.46 5.31 4.48
C VAL A 39 12.82 5.22 3.79
N TYR A 40 13.87 5.59 4.52
CA TYR A 40 15.24 5.38 4.09
C TYR A 40 15.68 4.00 4.59
N GLY A 41 15.80 3.02 3.69
CA GLY A 41 16.16 1.64 4.05
C GLY A 41 16.25 0.71 2.84
N ILE A 42 16.14 -0.61 3.09
CA ILE A 42 16.07 -1.65 2.04
C ILE A 42 14.73 -1.67 1.29
N TYR A 43 13.76 -0.91 1.81
CA TYR A 43 12.46 -0.64 1.21
C TYR A 43 12.33 0.86 1.06
N ASP A 44 11.56 1.30 0.08
CA ASP A 44 11.32 2.73 -0.15
C ASP A 44 10.05 3.21 0.55
N ILE A 45 9.03 2.35 0.69
CA ILE A 45 7.70 2.74 1.17
C ILE A 45 7.13 1.72 2.16
N ILE A 46 6.59 2.22 3.27
CA ILE A 46 5.78 1.44 4.22
C ILE A 46 4.33 1.89 4.12
N LEU A 47 3.45 0.92 3.89
CA LEU A 47 1.99 1.11 3.89
C LEU A 47 1.38 0.31 5.04
N LYS A 48 0.71 1.01 5.96
CA LYS A 48 -0.08 0.42 7.03
C LYS A 48 -1.55 0.51 6.67
N LEU A 49 -2.25 -0.62 6.71
CA LEU A 49 -3.69 -0.71 6.46
C LEU A 49 -4.39 -1.24 7.69
N THR A 50 -5.50 -0.60 8.06
CA THR A 50 -6.36 -1.02 9.17
C THR A 50 -7.80 -1.09 8.69
N SER A 51 -8.47 -2.20 8.95
CA SER A 51 -9.88 -2.38 8.61
C SER A 51 -10.56 -3.25 9.65
N SER A 52 -11.88 -3.22 9.71
CA SER A 52 -12.67 -4.17 10.52
C SER A 52 -12.69 -5.58 9.94
N ASN A 53 -12.36 -5.75 8.65
CA ASN A 53 -12.44 -7.02 7.93
C ASN A 53 -11.10 -7.45 7.32
N THR A 54 -10.57 -8.61 7.75
CA THR A 54 -9.32 -9.19 7.27
C THR A 54 -9.36 -9.60 5.79
N GLU A 55 -10.49 -10.13 5.31
CA GLU A 55 -10.63 -10.52 3.89
C GLU A 55 -10.57 -9.29 2.98
N ARG A 56 -11.13 -8.17 3.45
CA ARG A 56 -11.06 -6.90 2.71
C ARG A 56 -9.61 -6.41 2.59
N LEU A 57 -8.84 -6.47 3.67
CA LEU A 57 -7.40 -6.17 3.64
C LEU A 57 -6.68 -7.05 2.62
N ARG A 58 -6.90 -8.36 2.67
CA ARG A 58 -6.27 -9.31 1.74
C ARG A 58 -6.63 -9.04 0.29
N SER A 59 -7.89 -8.72 0.03
CA SER A 59 -8.38 -8.39 -1.32
C SER A 59 -7.74 -7.12 -1.87
N ILE A 60 -7.66 -6.06 -1.07
CA ILE A 60 -7.03 -4.79 -1.46
C ILE A 60 -5.53 -4.99 -1.74
N ILE A 61 -4.83 -5.72 -0.88
CA ILE A 61 -3.41 -6.01 -1.06
C ILE A 61 -3.17 -6.79 -2.37
N THR A 62 -3.97 -7.82 -2.61
CA THR A 62 -3.80 -8.74 -3.74
C THR A 62 -4.22 -8.11 -5.08
N PHE A 63 -5.37 -7.44 -5.12
CA PHE A 63 -5.97 -7.00 -6.38
C PHE A 63 -5.76 -5.54 -6.72
N LYS A 64 -5.52 -4.68 -5.72
CA LYS A 64 -5.29 -3.26 -5.93
C LYS A 64 -3.81 -2.93 -5.82
N ILE A 65 -3.21 -3.21 -4.66
CA ILE A 65 -1.84 -2.79 -4.36
C ILE A 65 -0.85 -3.49 -5.29
N ARG A 66 -0.82 -4.83 -5.33
CA ARG A 66 0.10 -5.59 -6.22
C ARG A 66 0.01 -5.22 -7.70
N LYS A 67 -1.14 -4.76 -8.22
CA LYS A 67 -1.26 -4.36 -9.63
C LYS A 67 -0.59 -3.02 -9.94
N ILE A 68 -0.54 -2.12 -8.96
CA ILE A 68 0.05 -0.77 -9.13
C ILE A 68 1.57 -0.86 -9.17
N ILE A 69 2.14 -1.74 -8.33
CA ILE A 69 3.59 -1.81 -8.10
C ILE A 69 4.36 -2.53 -9.21
N GLN A 70 3.69 -3.03 -10.27
CA GLN A 70 4.32 -3.83 -11.34
C GLN A 70 5.38 -4.80 -10.81
N VAL A 71 5.01 -5.54 -9.75
CA VAL A 71 5.92 -6.27 -8.84
C VAL A 71 7.17 -6.84 -9.53
N GLN A 72 8.32 -6.23 -9.23
CA GLN A 72 9.56 -6.96 -8.97
C GLN A 72 9.50 -7.39 -7.49
N SER A 73 9.65 -8.69 -7.28
CA SER A 73 9.34 -9.53 -6.11
C SER A 73 9.60 -8.97 -4.72
#